data_AF-E9E247-F1
#
_entry.id   AF-E9E247-F1
#
_cell.length_a   1.000
_cell.length_b   1.000
_cell.length_c   1.000
_cell.angle_alpha   90.00
_cell.angle_beta   90.00
_cell.angle_gamma   90.00
#
_symmetry.space_group_name_H-M   'P 1'
#
loop_
_entity.id
_entity.type
_entity.pdbx_description
1 polymer ?
#
loop_
_entity_poly.entity_id
_entity_poly.type
_entity_poly.pdbx_seq_one_letter_code
_entity_poly.pdbx_strand_id
1 'polypeptide(L)'
;MNAWAKSIKRHTNDNAPIQAAWAATVWARAGEIIRHTGAEWRSEDITSFEGMLRKVYLPTVKKGSENPNNWELARFINSTSYYIYLKSDGTGPRGPPKMPRKKLLEHWWGGQKEFKEDGMAMEICRDLTHTAYGLASISHVAETARIQGRDLYSEDTGTRLRHGLEFQTKYDRKGGAEAVPSWLCKGKLELHLEDVTEPGYSILGQKYDMPYTRKYTAAARPAGANTLFVGWETLTHATGEL
;
A
#
# COMPACT_ATOMS: atom_id res chain seq x y z
N MET A 1 5.93 -1.07 -23.27
CA MET A 1 4.71 -0.25 -23.18
C MET A 1 3.99 -0.14 -24.53
N ASN A 2 4.66 0.23 -25.61
CA ASN A 2 4.02 0.46 -26.92
C ASN A 2 3.28 -0.77 -27.48
N ALA A 3 3.82 -1.98 -27.29
CA ALA A 3 3.13 -3.22 -27.70
C ALA A 3 1.83 -3.46 -26.91
N TRP A 4 1.86 -3.22 -25.60
CA TRP A 4 0.68 -3.34 -24.73
C TRP A 4 -0.38 -2.30 -25.05
N ALA A 5 0.04 -1.06 -25.37
CA ALA A 5 -0.86 0.03 -25.78
C ALA A 5 -1.75 -0.34 -26.98
N LYS A 6 -1.29 -1.25 -27.84
CA LYS A 6 -2.01 -1.72 -29.03
C LYS A 6 -2.83 -2.99 -28.77
N SER A 7 -2.41 -3.83 -27.83
CA SER A 7 -2.92 -5.20 -27.65
C SER A 7 -3.91 -5.37 -26.51
N ILE A 8 -3.73 -4.71 -25.36
CA ILE A 8 -4.64 -4.91 -24.22
C ILE A 8 -6.02 -4.29 -24.50
N LYS A 9 -7.08 -5.04 -24.19
CA LYS A 9 -8.47 -4.60 -24.44
C LYS A 9 -9.32 -4.52 -23.17
N ARG A 10 -9.09 -5.41 -22.20
CA ARG A 10 -9.81 -5.46 -20.92
C ARG A 10 -9.09 -6.32 -19.89
N HIS A 11 -9.40 -6.09 -18.62
CA HIS A 11 -9.18 -7.05 -17.54
C HIS A 11 -10.38 -7.99 -17.43
N THR A 12 -10.17 -9.24 -17.03
CA THR A 12 -11.22 -10.28 -16.94
C THR A 12 -11.21 -10.96 -15.58
N ASN A 13 -12.31 -11.64 -15.22
CA ASN A 13 -12.55 -12.37 -13.96
C ASN A 13 -12.86 -11.47 -12.76
N ASP A 14 -13.15 -12.09 -11.61
CA ASP A 14 -13.58 -11.39 -10.39
C ASP A 14 -12.53 -10.43 -9.84
N ASN A 15 -11.25 -10.74 -10.08
CA ASN A 15 -10.11 -9.89 -9.71
C ASN A 15 -9.84 -8.77 -10.72
N ALA A 16 -10.63 -8.63 -11.79
CA ALA A 16 -10.40 -7.60 -12.81
C ALA A 16 -10.27 -6.18 -12.24
N PRO A 17 -11.11 -5.72 -11.28
CA PRO A 17 -10.98 -4.37 -10.73
C PRO A 17 -9.67 -4.15 -10.00
N ILE A 18 -9.26 -5.11 -9.16
CA ILE A 18 -8.05 -4.96 -8.33
C ILE A 18 -6.78 -5.13 -9.16
N GLN A 19 -6.77 -6.05 -10.12
CA GLN A 19 -5.67 -6.20 -11.08
C GLN A 19 -5.51 -4.98 -11.98
N ALA A 20 -6.62 -4.40 -12.44
CA ALA A 20 -6.57 -3.15 -13.21
C ALA A 20 -5.98 -2.01 -12.39
N ALA A 21 -6.37 -1.89 -11.12
CA ALA A 21 -5.83 -0.87 -10.22
C ALA A 21 -4.31 -1.04 -10.02
N TRP A 22 -3.88 -2.25 -9.67
CA TRP A 22 -2.47 -2.58 -9.49
C TRP A 22 -1.61 -2.36 -10.73
N ALA A 23 -2.06 -2.84 -11.89
CA ALA A 23 -1.33 -2.64 -13.12
C ALA A 23 -1.32 -1.16 -13.55
N ALA A 24 -2.41 -0.41 -13.34
CA ALA A 24 -2.44 1.01 -13.65
C ALA A 24 -1.41 1.83 -12.87
N THR A 25 -1.19 1.54 -11.58
CA THR A 25 -0.20 2.27 -10.77
C THR A 25 1.23 1.97 -11.22
N VAL A 26 1.53 0.73 -11.60
CA VAL A 26 2.83 0.35 -12.17
C VAL A 26 3.04 1.03 -13.52
N TRP A 27 2.05 0.97 -14.42
CA TRP A 27 2.12 1.58 -15.74
C TRP A 27 2.32 3.10 -15.68
N ALA A 28 1.56 3.79 -14.83
CA ALA A 28 1.66 5.24 -14.70
C ALA A 28 3.06 5.66 -14.23
N ARG A 29 3.57 5.04 -13.15
CA ARG A 29 4.92 5.33 -12.63
C ARG A 29 6.02 5.05 -13.67
N ALA A 30 5.97 3.88 -14.31
CA ALA A 30 6.95 3.51 -15.33
C ALA A 30 6.91 4.46 -16.54
N GLY A 31 5.71 4.87 -16.96
CA GLY A 31 5.53 5.81 -18.07
C GLY A 31 6.08 7.19 -17.76
N GLU A 32 5.81 7.73 -16.57
CA GLU A 32 6.39 9.01 -16.16
C GLU A 32 7.93 8.96 -16.11
N ILE A 33 8.52 7.90 -15.56
CA ILE A 33 9.98 7.72 -15.56
C ILE A 33 10.52 7.74 -16.99
N ILE A 34 9.99 6.89 -17.88
CA ILE A 34 10.48 6.78 -19.26
C ILE A 34 10.31 8.11 -20.01
N ARG A 35 9.18 8.80 -19.84
CA ARG A 35 8.91 10.11 -20.47
C ARG A 35 9.94 11.16 -20.10
N HIS A 36 10.47 11.10 -18.88
CA HIS A 36 11.46 12.03 -18.35
C HIS A 36 12.90 11.52 -18.48
N THR A 37 13.11 10.38 -19.14
CA THR A 37 14.45 9.88 -19.50
C THR A 37 14.81 10.26 -20.94
N GLY A 38 16.09 10.15 -21.30
CA GLY A 38 16.57 10.26 -22.68
C GLY A 38 16.18 9.08 -23.59
N ALA A 39 15.15 8.30 -23.27
CA ALA A 39 14.76 7.08 -23.97
C ALA A 39 14.09 7.30 -25.34
N GLU A 40 14.13 8.52 -25.88
CA GLU A 40 13.55 8.90 -27.19
C GLU A 40 12.11 8.38 -27.39
N TRP A 41 11.30 8.40 -26.33
CA TRP A 41 9.94 7.88 -26.39
C TRP A 41 9.04 8.78 -27.25
N ARG A 42 8.74 8.31 -28.46
CA ARG A 42 8.05 9.10 -29.50
C ARG A 42 6.66 9.57 -29.03
N SER A 43 6.31 10.80 -29.37
CA SER A 43 5.03 11.43 -28.98
C SER A 43 3.79 10.61 -29.38
N GLU A 44 3.84 9.93 -30.53
CA GLU A 44 2.76 9.03 -30.99
C GLU A 44 2.58 7.81 -30.08
N ASP A 45 3.69 7.25 -29.59
CA ASP A 45 3.70 6.09 -28.71
C ASP A 45 3.24 6.48 -27.30
N ILE A 46 3.62 7.67 -26.82
CA ILE A 46 3.09 8.28 -25.58
C ILE A 46 1.57 8.43 -25.68
N THR A 47 1.07 9.02 -26.78
CA THR A 47 -0.36 9.23 -26.99
C THR A 47 -1.13 7.90 -27.02
N SER A 48 -0.57 6.89 -27.71
CA SER A 48 -1.16 5.55 -27.75
C SER A 48 -1.24 4.92 -26.35
N PHE A 49 -0.18 5.04 -25.56
CA PHE A 49 -0.11 4.53 -24.20
C PHE A 49 -1.08 5.25 -23.25
N GLU A 50 -1.15 6.58 -23.28
CA GLU A 50 -2.15 7.35 -22.52
C GLU A 50 -3.57 6.92 -22.91
N GLY A 51 -3.82 6.69 -24.20
CA GLY A 51 -5.09 6.17 -24.72
C GLY A 51 -5.46 4.80 -24.13
N MET A 52 -4.50 3.89 -24.01
CA MET A 52 -4.70 2.59 -23.35
C MET A 52 -5.11 2.77 -21.88
N LEU A 53 -4.41 3.60 -21.11
CA LEU A 53 -4.74 3.87 -19.71
C LEU A 53 -6.16 4.45 -19.56
N ARG A 54 -6.52 5.43 -20.39
CA ARG A 54 -7.84 6.08 -20.34
C ARG A 54 -9.00 5.17 -20.76
N LYS A 55 -8.76 4.24 -21.70
CA LYS A 55 -9.84 3.40 -22.28
C LYS A 55 -9.98 2.05 -21.59
N VAL A 56 -8.88 1.42 -21.20
CA VAL A 56 -8.87 0.04 -20.67
C VAL A 56 -8.85 0.02 -19.15
N TYR A 57 -8.01 0.87 -18.55
CA TYR A 57 -7.79 0.86 -17.11
C TYR A 57 -8.80 1.77 -16.41
N LEU A 58 -8.85 3.04 -16.79
CA LEU A 58 -9.60 4.08 -16.08
C LEU A 58 -11.09 3.74 -15.87
N PRO A 59 -11.86 3.14 -16.80
CA PRO A 59 -13.26 2.81 -16.54
C PRO A 59 -13.42 1.69 -15.51
N THR A 60 -12.59 0.64 -15.60
CA THR A 60 -12.59 -0.51 -14.66
C THR A 60 -12.19 -0.05 -13.26
N VAL A 61 -11.13 0.74 -13.22
CA VAL A 61 -10.65 1.49 -12.07
C VAL A 61 -11.79 2.33 -11.48
N LYS A 62 -12.37 3.26 -12.24
CA LYS A 62 -13.41 4.20 -11.80
C LYS A 62 -14.68 3.49 -11.32
N LYS A 63 -15.04 2.36 -11.92
CA LYS A 63 -16.19 1.54 -11.51
C LYS A 63 -15.98 0.91 -10.12
N GLY A 64 -14.74 0.58 -9.77
CA GLY A 64 -14.36 0.07 -8.45
C GLY A 64 -15.00 -1.28 -8.10
N SER A 65 -14.87 -1.64 -6.81
CA SER A 65 -15.57 -2.75 -6.14
C SER A 65 -16.76 -2.19 -5.33
N GLU A 66 -17.78 -2.99 -5.05
CA GLU A 66 -18.91 -2.63 -4.15
C GLU A 66 -18.46 -2.47 -2.68
N ASN A 67 -17.22 -2.83 -2.36
CA ASN A 67 -16.54 -2.60 -1.08
C ASN A 67 -15.74 -1.27 -1.10
N PRO A 68 -15.48 -0.62 0.06
CA PRO A 68 -14.97 0.76 0.13
C PRO A 68 -13.78 1.00 -0.82
N ASN A 69 -14.00 1.88 -1.81
CA ASN A 69 -13.19 2.04 -3.02
C ASN A 69 -12.42 3.39 -3.03
N ASN A 70 -11.27 3.41 -3.70
CA ASN A 70 -10.12 4.29 -3.45
C ASN A 70 -9.82 5.34 -4.56
N TRP A 71 -10.82 5.85 -5.27
CA TRP A 71 -10.60 6.57 -6.54
C TRP A 71 -10.61 8.10 -6.50
N GLU A 72 -10.96 8.69 -5.36
CA GLU A 72 -10.60 10.09 -5.07
C GLU A 72 -9.43 10.03 -4.10
N LEU A 73 -8.41 10.88 -4.28
CA LEU A 73 -7.33 10.98 -3.29
C LEU A 73 -7.90 11.21 -1.88
N ALA A 74 -8.99 11.98 -1.76
CA ALA A 74 -9.73 12.13 -0.50
C ALA A 74 -10.33 10.81 0.04
N ARG A 75 -10.89 9.95 -0.82
CA ARG A 75 -11.35 8.61 -0.43
C ARG A 75 -10.20 7.69 -0.07
N PHE A 76 -9.08 7.76 -0.78
CA PHE A 76 -7.87 7.02 -0.44
C PHE A 76 -7.38 7.41 0.97
N ILE A 77 -7.31 8.71 1.25
CA ILE A 77 -6.94 9.25 2.57
C ILE A 77 -7.93 8.74 3.64
N ASN A 78 -9.23 8.82 3.37
CA ASN A 78 -10.25 8.28 4.29
C ASN A 78 -10.08 6.77 4.51
N SER A 79 -9.86 6.00 3.45
CA SER A 79 -9.61 4.56 3.53
C SER A 79 -8.34 4.23 4.31
N THR A 80 -7.27 5.05 4.19
CA THR A 80 -6.06 4.91 5.02
C THR A 80 -6.41 5.04 6.50
N SER A 81 -7.30 5.98 6.85
CA SER A 81 -7.79 6.14 8.22
C SER A 81 -8.65 4.97 8.73
N TYR A 82 -9.27 4.21 7.82
CA TYR A 82 -10.01 2.99 8.17
C TYR A 82 -9.09 1.77 8.23
N TYR A 83 -7.98 1.80 7.49
CA TYR A 83 -7.06 0.68 7.34
C TYR A 83 -6.07 0.58 8.49
N ILE A 84 -5.50 1.68 8.95
CA ILE A 84 -4.51 1.69 10.04
C ILE A 84 -5.13 2.36 11.26
N TYR A 85 -5.26 1.64 12.36
CA TYR A 85 -5.74 2.17 13.63
C TYR A 85 -4.68 3.03 14.30
N LEU A 86 -5.11 4.17 14.85
CA LEU A 86 -4.38 4.91 15.88
C LEU A 86 -5.24 5.00 17.14
N LYS A 87 -4.63 5.06 18.32
CA LYS A 87 -5.32 5.29 19.59
C LYS A 87 -6.15 6.56 19.60
N SER A 88 -5.75 7.56 18.82
CA SER A 88 -6.53 8.80 18.60
C SER A 88 -7.87 8.57 17.90
N ASP A 89 -8.11 7.38 17.33
CA ASP A 89 -9.41 6.98 16.78
C ASP A 89 -10.41 6.54 17.87
N GLY A 90 -9.95 6.40 19.11
CA GLY A 90 -10.74 5.95 20.25
C GLY A 90 -10.63 4.45 20.46
N THR A 91 -11.76 3.80 20.81
CA THR A 91 -11.80 2.41 21.27
C THR A 91 -11.56 1.36 20.18
N GLY A 92 -11.31 1.78 18.94
CA GLY A 92 -10.88 0.92 17.85
C GLY A 92 -10.92 1.66 16.51
N PRO A 93 -10.76 0.93 15.40
CA PRO A 93 -10.57 1.51 14.08
C PRO A 93 -11.78 2.30 13.62
N ARG A 94 -11.50 3.35 12.85
CA ARG A 94 -12.53 4.05 12.07
C ARG A 94 -13.07 3.11 10.99
N GLY A 95 -14.26 3.39 10.51
CA GLY A 95 -14.89 2.63 9.43
C GLY A 95 -15.61 3.53 8.44
N PRO A 96 -15.94 3.01 7.25
CA PRO A 96 -16.74 3.72 6.27
C PRO A 96 -18.07 4.20 6.86
N PRO A 97 -18.62 5.32 6.36
CA PRO A 97 -19.94 5.78 6.76
C PRO A 97 -20.98 4.66 6.60
N LYS A 98 -21.89 4.55 7.57
CA LYS A 98 -22.98 3.54 7.61
C LYS A 98 -22.53 2.08 7.77
N MET A 99 -21.24 1.79 7.96
CA MET A 99 -20.79 0.44 8.30
C MET A 99 -21.01 0.15 9.80
N PRO A 100 -21.80 -0.88 10.18
CA PRO A 100 -21.94 -1.25 11.57
C PRO A 100 -20.60 -1.72 12.15
N ARG A 101 -20.25 -1.23 13.35
CA ARG A 101 -18.97 -1.58 14.01
C ARG A 101 -18.77 -3.08 14.16
N LYS A 102 -19.82 -3.83 14.53
CA LYS A 102 -19.77 -5.30 14.63
C LYS A 102 -19.32 -5.93 13.31
N LYS A 103 -19.96 -5.53 12.19
CA LYS A 103 -19.63 -6.01 10.85
C LYS A 103 -18.21 -5.62 10.45
N LEU A 104 -17.78 -4.40 10.75
CA LEU A 104 -16.40 -3.94 10.52
C LEU A 104 -15.40 -4.86 11.20
N LEU A 105 -15.56 -5.09 12.50
CA LEU A 105 -14.61 -5.86 13.29
C LEU A 105 -14.61 -7.35 12.92
N GLU A 106 -15.78 -7.95 12.73
CA GLU A 106 -15.91 -9.36 12.38
C GLU A 106 -15.36 -9.67 10.98
N HIS A 107 -15.62 -8.81 10.00
CA HIS A 107 -15.26 -9.09 8.61
C HIS A 107 -13.86 -8.61 8.23
N TRP A 108 -13.45 -7.41 8.66
CA TRP A 108 -12.22 -6.76 8.18
C TRP A 108 -11.08 -6.79 9.21
N TRP A 109 -11.39 -7.01 10.49
CA TRP A 109 -10.39 -7.06 11.57
C TRP A 109 -10.28 -8.44 12.22
N GLY A 110 -10.79 -9.49 11.56
CA GLY A 110 -10.69 -10.88 12.04
C GLY A 110 -11.34 -11.13 13.41
N GLY A 111 -12.34 -10.32 13.77
CA GLY A 111 -12.99 -10.38 15.09
C GLY A 111 -12.15 -9.81 16.23
N GLN A 112 -11.09 -9.05 15.95
CA GLN A 112 -10.28 -8.37 16.96
C GLN A 112 -11.14 -7.42 17.80
N LYS A 113 -10.94 -7.47 19.13
CA LYS A 113 -11.68 -6.64 20.10
C LYS A 113 -10.81 -5.62 20.83
N GLU A 114 -9.51 -5.86 20.90
CA GLU A 114 -8.56 -5.05 21.66
C GLU A 114 -7.63 -4.29 20.71
N PHE A 115 -7.48 -2.99 20.93
CA PHE A 115 -6.62 -2.12 20.13
C PHE A 115 -5.74 -1.32 21.09
N LYS A 116 -4.55 -1.85 21.41
CA LYS A 116 -3.70 -1.34 22.51
C LYS A 116 -2.54 -0.44 22.07
N GLU A 117 -2.19 -0.50 20.80
CA GLU A 117 -1.04 0.21 20.23
C GLU A 117 -1.43 0.87 18.91
N ASP A 118 -0.74 1.95 18.57
CA ASP A 118 -0.86 2.62 17.27
C ASP A 118 -0.27 1.74 16.17
N GLY A 119 -0.87 1.76 14.98
CA GLY A 119 -0.32 1.09 13.79
C GLY A 119 -0.89 -0.29 13.49
N MET A 120 -1.81 -0.80 14.31
CA MET A 120 -2.51 -2.04 13.97
C MET A 120 -3.28 -1.83 12.67
N ALA A 121 -3.00 -2.65 11.67
CA ALA A 121 -3.61 -2.56 10.34
C ALA A 121 -4.73 -3.59 10.17
N MET A 122 -5.70 -3.25 9.33
CA MET A 122 -6.74 -4.15 8.84
C MET A 122 -6.08 -5.35 8.13
N GLU A 123 -6.76 -6.49 8.10
CA GLU A 123 -6.23 -7.77 7.60
C GLU A 123 -5.13 -8.45 8.46
N ILE A 124 -4.57 -7.79 9.49
CA ILE A 124 -3.49 -8.39 10.29
C ILE A 124 -3.86 -9.73 10.94
N CYS A 125 -5.12 -9.88 11.37
CA CYS A 125 -5.62 -11.13 11.95
C CYS A 125 -6.08 -12.16 10.89
N ARG A 126 -6.03 -11.80 9.61
CA ARG A 126 -6.14 -12.75 8.50
C ARG A 126 -4.75 -13.28 8.17
N ASP A 127 -3.85 -12.40 7.73
CA ASP A 127 -2.43 -12.66 7.55
C ASP A 127 -1.64 -11.37 7.23
N LEU A 128 -0.33 -11.43 7.47
CA LEU A 128 0.58 -10.31 7.26
C LEU A 128 0.85 -10.00 5.78
N THR A 129 0.66 -10.95 4.87
CA THR A 129 0.85 -10.72 3.43
C THR A 129 -0.26 -9.83 2.85
N HIS A 130 -1.52 -10.04 3.25
CA HIS A 130 -2.61 -9.12 2.90
C HIS A 130 -2.47 -7.77 3.58
N THR A 131 -1.93 -7.76 4.81
CA THR A 131 -1.58 -6.52 5.51
C THR A 131 -0.53 -5.73 4.72
N ALA A 132 0.47 -6.42 4.20
CA ALA A 132 1.54 -5.85 3.38
C ALA A 132 1.01 -5.15 2.13
N TYR A 133 0.01 -5.73 1.46
CA TYR A 133 -0.56 -5.13 0.25
C TYR A 133 -1.24 -3.78 0.52
N GLY A 134 -1.90 -3.61 1.67
CA GLY A 134 -2.45 -2.31 2.05
C GLY A 134 -1.37 -1.29 2.35
N LEU A 135 -0.34 -1.67 3.12
CA LEU A 135 0.79 -0.79 3.44
C LEU A 135 1.59 -0.37 2.19
N ALA A 136 1.84 -1.31 1.26
CA ALA A 136 2.47 -1.04 -0.02
C ALA A 136 1.64 -0.04 -0.84
N SER A 137 0.33 -0.26 -0.93
CA SER A 137 -0.58 0.62 -1.66
C SER A 137 -0.59 2.04 -1.09
N ILE A 138 -0.59 2.19 0.24
CA ILE A 138 -0.50 3.49 0.92
C ILE A 138 0.82 4.19 0.63
N SER A 139 1.94 3.47 0.73
CA SER A 139 3.26 4.02 0.43
C SER A 139 3.36 4.47 -1.04
N HIS A 140 2.90 3.65 -1.98
CA HIS A 140 2.93 3.96 -3.41
C HIS A 140 2.07 5.19 -3.76
N VAL A 141 0.89 5.32 -3.15
CA VAL A 141 0.02 6.51 -3.36
C VAL A 141 0.62 7.75 -2.71
N ALA A 142 1.17 7.64 -1.50
CA ALA A 142 1.87 8.74 -0.83
C ALA A 142 3.04 9.24 -1.67
N GLU A 143 3.84 8.33 -2.23
CA GLU A 143 4.96 8.70 -3.09
C GLU A 143 4.52 9.33 -4.41
N THR A 144 3.49 8.76 -5.05
CA THR A 144 2.93 9.34 -6.29
C THR A 144 2.40 10.76 -6.05
N ALA A 145 1.66 10.97 -4.95
CA ALA A 145 1.14 12.29 -4.60
C ALA A 145 2.27 13.29 -4.31
N ARG A 146 3.33 12.85 -3.62
CA ARG A 146 4.50 13.66 -3.32
C ARG A 146 5.21 14.13 -4.60
N ILE A 147 5.42 13.22 -5.56
CA ILE A 147 5.98 13.55 -6.88
C ILE A 147 5.10 14.57 -7.62
N GLN A 148 3.78 14.49 -7.45
CA GLN A 148 2.81 15.42 -8.04
C GLN A 148 2.60 16.71 -7.20
N GLY A 149 3.40 16.94 -6.16
CA GLY A 149 3.41 18.21 -5.40
C GLY A 149 2.53 18.23 -4.15
N ARG A 150 1.92 17.12 -3.74
CA ARG A 150 1.20 17.01 -2.46
C ARG A 150 1.88 16.03 -1.51
N ASP A 151 2.38 16.53 -0.39
CA ASP A 151 3.09 15.71 0.60
C ASP A 151 2.16 15.00 1.58
N LEU A 152 1.62 13.84 1.19
CA LEU A 152 0.81 13.01 2.08
C LEU A 152 1.59 12.42 3.26
N TYR A 153 2.94 12.36 3.19
CA TYR A 153 3.76 11.88 4.30
C TYR A 153 3.74 12.84 5.49
N SER A 154 3.41 14.11 5.27
CA SER A 154 3.26 15.12 6.33
C SER A 154 1.80 15.30 6.77
N GLU A 155 0.87 14.50 6.24
CA GLU A 155 -0.55 14.47 6.62
C GLU A 155 -0.87 13.26 7.54
N ASP A 156 -2.14 13.09 7.92
CA ASP A 156 -2.63 11.94 8.72
C ASP A 156 -2.27 10.60 8.05
N THR A 157 -2.27 10.54 6.70
CA THR A 157 -1.82 9.39 5.90
C THR A 157 -0.40 8.97 6.27
N GLY A 158 0.54 9.92 6.32
CA GLY A 158 1.93 9.65 6.69
C GLY A 158 2.10 9.25 8.14
N THR A 159 1.35 9.88 9.05
CA THR A 159 1.34 9.50 10.48
C THR A 159 0.88 8.05 10.65
N ARG A 160 -0.22 7.67 9.99
CA ARG A 160 -0.73 6.30 10.00
C ARG A 160 0.23 5.33 9.37
N LEU A 161 0.78 5.65 8.20
CA LEU A 161 1.75 4.78 7.52
C LEU A 161 2.98 4.53 8.39
N ARG A 162 3.51 5.56 9.06
CA ARG A 162 4.63 5.45 10.02
C ARG A 162 4.33 4.41 11.10
N HIS A 163 3.22 4.60 11.80
CA HIS A 163 2.83 3.68 12.87
C HIS A 163 2.50 2.29 12.32
N GLY A 164 1.87 2.21 11.16
CA GLY A 164 1.56 0.96 10.47
C GLY A 164 2.81 0.13 10.20
N LEU A 165 3.78 0.71 9.50
CA LEU A 165 5.05 0.05 9.20
C LEU A 165 5.76 -0.40 10.48
N GLU A 166 5.83 0.48 11.49
CA GLU A 166 6.54 0.19 12.73
C GLU A 166 5.87 -0.92 13.54
N PHE A 167 4.54 -0.89 13.67
CA PHE A 167 3.80 -1.92 14.38
C PHE A 167 3.90 -3.28 13.68
N GLN A 168 3.73 -3.31 12.35
CA GLN A 168 3.74 -4.59 11.65
C GLN A 168 5.14 -5.21 11.68
N THR A 169 6.19 -4.43 11.44
CA THR A 169 7.58 -4.94 11.46
C THR A 169 8.04 -5.34 12.86
N LYS A 170 7.53 -4.70 13.91
CA LYS A 170 7.77 -5.08 15.31
C LYS A 170 7.35 -6.53 15.60
N TYR A 171 6.17 -6.93 15.11
CA TYR A 171 5.55 -8.23 15.40
C TYR A 171 5.61 -9.24 14.22
N ASP A 172 6.27 -8.88 13.12
CA ASP A 172 6.36 -9.75 11.94
C ASP A 172 7.01 -11.09 12.28
N ARG A 173 6.50 -12.18 11.70
CA ARG A 173 7.00 -13.53 11.98
C ARG A 173 8.37 -13.83 11.38
N LYS A 174 8.79 -13.07 10.39
CA LYS A 174 10.05 -13.20 9.65
C LYS A 174 10.89 -11.95 9.90
N GLY A 175 11.37 -11.81 11.14
CA GLY A 175 12.33 -10.78 11.51
C GLY A 175 11.79 -9.70 12.45
N GLY A 176 10.56 -9.85 12.94
CA GLY A 176 10.04 -9.04 14.04
C GLY A 176 10.88 -9.20 15.30
N ALA A 177 10.98 -8.11 16.06
CA ALA A 177 11.80 -8.05 17.25
C ALA A 177 11.07 -8.51 18.51
N GLU A 178 9.74 -8.57 18.48
CA GLU A 178 8.92 -8.90 19.64
C GLU A 178 7.97 -10.06 19.39
N ALA A 179 7.69 -10.82 20.45
CA ALA A 179 6.69 -11.88 20.42
C ALA A 179 5.28 -11.28 20.28
N VAL A 180 4.43 -11.95 19.49
CA VAL A 180 3.03 -11.55 19.30
C VAL A 180 2.30 -11.66 20.65
N PRO A 181 1.77 -10.55 21.20
CA PRO A 181 1.11 -10.60 22.49
C PRO A 181 -0.27 -11.27 22.39
N SER A 182 -0.74 -11.90 23.47
CA SER A 182 -1.99 -12.67 23.50
C SER A 182 -3.24 -11.88 23.09
N TRP A 183 -3.24 -10.56 23.30
CA TRP A 183 -4.33 -9.68 22.89
C TRP A 183 -4.38 -9.47 21.38
N LEU A 184 -3.26 -9.59 20.67
CA LEU A 184 -3.15 -9.35 19.23
C LEU A 184 -3.47 -10.64 18.46
N CYS A 185 -4.62 -10.69 17.79
CA CYS A 185 -5.04 -11.84 16.97
C CYS A 185 -4.93 -13.18 17.73
N LYS A 186 -5.30 -13.17 19.02
CA LYS A 186 -5.21 -14.32 19.93
C LYS A 186 -3.77 -14.86 20.11
N GLY A 187 -2.77 -14.00 20.01
CA GLY A 187 -1.36 -14.33 20.17
C GLY A 187 -0.71 -15.00 18.95
N LYS A 188 -1.38 -14.96 17.78
CA LYS A 188 -0.86 -15.59 16.57
C LYS A 188 -1.08 -14.72 15.34
N LEU A 189 -0.01 -14.48 14.59
CA LEU A 189 -0.07 -13.91 13.25
C LEU A 189 0.22 -15.01 12.22
N GLU A 190 -0.27 -14.84 10.99
CA GLU A 190 -0.02 -15.76 9.89
C GLU A 190 0.79 -15.06 8.79
N LEU A 191 1.60 -15.84 8.06
CA LEU A 191 2.52 -15.36 7.01
C LEU A 191 3.48 -14.26 7.52
N HIS A 192 3.96 -13.40 6.61
CA HIS A 192 4.88 -12.29 6.88
C HIS A 192 4.67 -11.14 5.87
N LEU A 193 5.20 -9.96 6.17
CA LEU A 193 4.99 -8.71 5.43
C LEU A 193 5.61 -8.65 4.02
N GLU A 194 6.36 -9.66 3.59
CA GLU A 194 7.19 -9.59 2.36
C GLU A 194 8.13 -8.35 2.39
N ASP A 195 8.56 -7.87 1.22
CA ASP A 195 9.55 -6.80 1.07
C ASP A 195 8.88 -5.45 0.68
N VAL A 196 7.86 -5.03 1.45
CA VAL A 196 7.00 -3.86 1.11
C VAL A 196 7.35 -2.54 1.80
N THR A 197 8.28 -2.56 2.75
CA THR A 197 8.44 -1.46 3.73
C THR A 197 9.22 -0.27 3.18
N GLU A 198 10.05 -0.51 2.18
CA GLU A 198 11.07 0.42 1.69
C GLU A 198 10.53 1.77 1.19
N PRO A 199 9.47 1.84 0.36
CA PRO A 199 9.01 3.13 -0.17
C PRO A 199 8.56 4.08 0.94
N GLY A 200 7.76 3.57 1.89
CA GLY A 200 7.30 4.36 3.03
C GLY A 200 8.43 4.69 4.00
N TYR A 201 9.30 3.72 4.30
CA TYR A 201 10.43 3.91 5.21
C TYR A 201 11.44 4.92 4.70
N SER A 202 11.75 4.93 3.40
CA SER A 202 12.76 5.82 2.80
C SER A 202 12.50 7.30 3.06
N ILE A 203 11.23 7.71 3.18
CA ILE A 203 10.81 9.08 3.48
C ILE A 203 10.57 9.27 4.97
N LEU A 204 9.82 8.37 5.61
CA LEU A 204 9.42 8.53 7.01
C LEU A 204 10.58 8.32 7.98
N GLY A 205 11.49 7.39 7.68
CA GLY A 205 12.68 7.09 8.48
C GLY A 205 13.71 8.23 8.52
N GLN A 206 13.63 9.19 7.60
CA GLN A 206 14.43 10.42 7.68
C GLN A 206 13.85 11.42 8.69
N LYS A 207 12.54 11.38 8.91
CA LYS A 207 11.80 12.31 9.77
C LYS A 207 11.60 11.77 11.19
N TYR A 208 11.63 10.45 11.35
CA TYR A 208 11.17 9.77 12.55
C TYR A 208 12.02 8.56 12.90
N ASP A 209 12.18 8.33 14.21
CA ASP A 209 12.76 7.08 14.69
C ASP A 209 11.77 5.93 14.48
N MET A 210 12.21 4.92 13.73
CA MET A 210 11.46 3.74 13.28
C MET A 210 12.36 2.50 13.34
N PRO A 211 12.85 2.11 14.53
CA PRO A 211 13.90 1.10 14.68
C PRO A 211 13.51 -0.29 14.16
N TYR A 212 12.25 -0.71 14.32
CA TYR A 212 11.80 -2.01 13.83
C TYR A 212 11.70 -2.00 12.32
N THR A 213 11.12 -0.95 11.74
CA THR A 213 11.04 -0.82 10.28
C THR A 213 12.43 -0.72 9.67
N ARG A 214 13.33 0.08 10.26
CA ARG A 214 14.72 0.21 9.81
C ARG A 214 15.41 -1.14 9.71
N LYS A 215 15.36 -1.92 10.79
CA LYS A 215 16.00 -3.24 10.84
C LYS A 215 15.39 -4.20 9.82
N TYR A 216 14.05 -4.22 9.72
CA TYR A 216 13.34 -5.08 8.79
C TYR A 216 13.65 -4.72 7.34
N THR A 217 13.56 -3.44 6.96
CA THR A 217 13.87 -2.96 5.60
C THR A 217 15.30 -3.26 5.22
N ALA A 218 16.28 -3.00 6.11
CA ALA A 218 17.68 -3.30 5.83
C ALA A 218 17.93 -4.79 5.58
N ALA A 219 17.34 -5.66 6.40
CA ALA A 219 17.48 -7.12 6.25
C ALA A 219 16.78 -7.69 5.01
N ALA A 220 15.82 -6.96 4.43
CA ALA A 220 15.10 -7.35 3.22
C ALA A 220 15.79 -6.88 1.93
N ARG A 221 16.89 -6.11 2.01
CA ARG A 221 17.60 -5.62 0.82
C ARG A 221 18.53 -6.71 0.23
N PRO A 222 18.61 -6.84 -1.11
CA PRO A 222 17.74 -6.21 -2.09
C PRO A 222 16.34 -6.84 -2.09
N ALA A 223 15.30 -6.01 -2.09
CA ALA A 223 13.90 -6.43 -2.05
C ALA A 223 13.55 -7.27 -3.28
N GLY A 224 12.87 -8.39 -3.03
CA GLY A 224 12.27 -9.22 -4.08
C GLY A 224 11.07 -8.54 -4.76
N ALA A 225 10.56 -9.19 -5.79
CA ALA A 225 9.28 -8.85 -6.40
C ALA A 225 8.28 -9.99 -6.16
N ASN A 226 7.00 -9.65 -6.00
CA ASN A 226 5.93 -10.63 -5.94
C ASN A 226 5.15 -10.70 -7.26
N THR A 227 4.21 -11.64 -7.35
CA THR A 227 3.42 -11.87 -8.57
C THR A 227 2.30 -10.84 -8.76
N LEU A 228 2.19 -9.85 -7.87
CA LEU A 228 1.14 -8.85 -7.89
C LEU A 228 1.68 -7.49 -8.34
N PHE A 229 2.09 -6.63 -7.42
CA PHE A 229 2.41 -5.22 -7.72
C PHE A 229 3.57 -4.65 -6.91
N VAL A 230 4.18 -5.46 -6.04
CA VAL A 230 5.34 -5.08 -5.25
C VAL A 230 6.59 -5.57 -5.99
N GLY A 231 7.56 -4.69 -6.16
CA GLY A 231 8.85 -5.06 -6.72
C GLY A 231 9.73 -3.86 -7.00
N TRP A 232 11.04 -4.11 -7.06
CA TRP A 232 12.08 -3.10 -7.32
C TRP A 232 12.13 -1.97 -6.29
N GLU A 233 11.62 -2.20 -5.08
CA GLU A 233 11.50 -1.15 -4.07
C GLU A 233 12.88 -0.65 -3.62
N THR A 234 13.85 -1.55 -3.40
CA THR A 234 15.25 -1.16 -3.11
C THR A 234 15.86 -0.35 -4.22
N LEU A 235 15.69 -0.78 -5.48
CA LEU A 235 16.24 -0.06 -6.62
C LEU A 235 15.70 1.38 -6.73
N THR A 236 14.44 1.59 -6.33
CA THR A 236 13.73 2.86 -6.57
C THR A 236 13.74 3.79 -5.36
N HIS A 237 13.86 3.26 -4.14
CA HIS A 237 13.67 4.05 -2.91
C HIS A 237 14.77 3.86 -1.85
N ALA A 238 15.71 2.91 -1.99
CA ALA A 238 16.72 2.72 -0.96
C ALA A 238 17.56 4.00 -0.76
N THR A 239 17.58 4.49 0.47
CA THR A 239 18.45 5.57 0.93
C THR A 239 19.49 5.02 1.91
N GLY A 240 20.70 5.59 1.90
CA GLY A 240 21.82 5.16 2.76
C GLY A 240 22.56 3.91 2.27
N GLU A 241 23.52 3.43 3.08
CA GLU A 241 24.31 2.23 2.75
C GLU A 241 23.58 0.93 3.08
N LEU A 242 23.94 -0.11 2.31
CA LEU A 242 23.47 -1.50 2.36
C LEU A 242 23.75 -2.16 3.72
#